data_AF-A0A914Z171-F1
#
_entry.id   AF-A0A914Z171-F1
#
_cell.length_a   1.000
_cell.length_b   1.000
_cell.length_c   1.000
_cell.angle_alpha   90.00
_cell.angle_beta   90.00
_cell.angle_gamma   90.00
#
_symmetry.space_group_name_H-M   'P 1'
#
loop_
_entity.id
_entity.type
_entity.pdbx_description
1 polymer ?
#
loop_
_entity_poly.entity_id
_entity_poly.type
_entity_poly.pdbx_seq_one_letter_code
_entity_poly.pdbx_strand_id
1 'polypeptide(L)'
;MREVFDTWSDHIPRQFKEVATEFEADIKIRFGRMEHGDGKPFDGPDGELGHANIKGILHFDDDEIFKRYTRSDMITNTTLRDIYWVALHEAGHVLGLDHIRDFGSIMAPIYFTSMDSEGKYMEPSLVTTDITNVQEIYGGKTRPKIDTTHVANGGPYTAYAMVQKDREYLRSITFEFFQIAQKSKWNMTEIPSGTPFTEIVTGAFKAFNPQAPPNEMVYVTVFTHDIATGNVMKLVDGYEIVSDRGVVIGADNKLNEALTGKLWIDPKGIDHSRRPDNV
;
A
#
# COMPACT_ATOMS: atom_id res chain seq x y z
N MET A 1 -6.23 -6.17 -16.04
CA MET A 1 -7.54 -6.55 -15.44
C MET A 1 -7.42 -7.20 -14.08
N ARG A 2 -6.64 -8.27 -13.87
CA ARG A 2 -6.46 -8.85 -12.51
C ARG A 2 -6.00 -7.79 -11.49
N GLU A 3 -4.92 -7.07 -11.82
CA GLU A 3 -4.40 -5.95 -11.02
C GLU A 3 -5.46 -4.88 -10.70
N VAL A 4 -6.31 -4.54 -11.67
CA VAL A 4 -7.40 -3.56 -11.51
C VAL A 4 -8.44 -4.03 -10.50
N PHE A 5 -8.89 -5.29 -10.63
CA PHE A 5 -9.87 -5.85 -9.71
C PHE A 5 -9.28 -6.15 -8.32
N ASP A 6 -7.98 -6.43 -8.24
CA ASP A 6 -7.26 -6.53 -6.97
C ASP A 6 -7.25 -5.18 -6.24
N THR A 7 -6.95 -4.08 -6.95
CA THR A 7 -7.02 -2.71 -6.40
C THR A 7 -8.38 -2.40 -5.80
N TRP A 8 -9.49 -2.74 -6.46
CA TRP A 8 -10.81 -2.59 -5.86
C TRP A 8 -11.05 -3.56 -4.69
N SER A 9 -10.67 -4.84 -4.84
CA SER A 9 -10.84 -5.90 -3.83
C SER A 9 -10.07 -5.67 -2.53
N ASP A 10 -9.07 -4.80 -2.53
CA ASP A 10 -8.35 -4.41 -1.34
C ASP A 10 -9.21 -3.58 -0.37
N HIS A 11 -10.27 -2.94 -0.88
CA HIS A 11 -11.12 -2.03 -0.13
C HIS A 11 -12.52 -2.57 0.18
N ILE A 12 -12.98 -3.60 -0.53
CA ILE A 12 -14.31 -4.22 -0.37
C ILE A 12 -14.23 -5.73 -0.11
N PRO A 13 -15.25 -6.36 0.51
CA PRO A 13 -15.29 -7.80 0.75
C PRO A 13 -15.71 -8.57 -0.51
N ARG A 14 -15.18 -8.19 -1.68
CA ARG A 14 -15.37 -8.87 -2.95
C ARG A 14 -14.04 -9.45 -3.42
N GLN A 15 -14.13 -10.53 -4.20
CA GLN A 15 -13.01 -11.22 -4.78
C GLN A 15 -13.37 -11.50 -6.23
N PHE A 16 -12.43 -11.28 -7.13
CA PHE A 16 -12.63 -11.52 -8.55
C PHE A 16 -11.74 -12.65 -8.98
N LYS A 17 -12.29 -13.53 -9.82
CA LYS A 17 -11.57 -14.66 -10.37
C LYS A 17 -11.85 -14.71 -11.86
N GLU A 18 -10.77 -14.79 -12.62
CA GLU A 18 -10.84 -15.07 -14.04
C GLU A 18 -11.37 -16.50 -14.26
N VAL A 19 -12.39 -16.62 -15.12
CA VAL A 19 -13.04 -17.88 -15.45
C VAL A 19 -12.65 -18.32 -16.87
N ALA A 20 -12.84 -19.61 -17.16
CA ALA A 20 -12.38 -20.19 -18.42
C ALA A 20 -13.25 -19.78 -19.61
N THR A 21 -14.53 -19.49 -19.37
CA THR A 21 -15.49 -19.17 -20.44
C THR A 21 -16.33 -17.93 -20.13
N GLU A 22 -16.74 -17.23 -21.17
CA GLU A 22 -17.59 -16.04 -21.05
C GLU A 22 -18.97 -16.35 -20.42
N PHE A 23 -19.47 -17.58 -20.58
CA PHE A 23 -20.76 -18.02 -20.01
C PHE A 23 -20.74 -18.14 -18.49
N GLU A 24 -19.56 -18.32 -17.90
CA GLU A 24 -19.36 -18.39 -16.45
C GLU A 24 -19.05 -17.02 -15.83
N ALA A 25 -18.83 -16.00 -16.65
CA ALA A 25 -18.34 -14.70 -16.21
C ALA A 25 -19.50 -13.76 -15.83
N ASP A 26 -19.46 -13.24 -14.61
CA ASP A 26 -20.33 -12.14 -14.19
C ASP A 26 -19.92 -10.81 -14.86
N ILE A 27 -18.63 -10.64 -15.15
CA ILE A 27 -18.05 -9.46 -15.80
C ILE A 27 -17.37 -9.88 -17.09
N LYS A 28 -17.86 -9.35 -18.20
CA LYS A 28 -17.42 -9.63 -19.56
C LYS A 28 -16.66 -8.44 -20.09
N ILE A 29 -15.43 -8.71 -20.51
CA ILE A 29 -14.48 -7.69 -20.95
C ILE A 29 -14.21 -7.89 -22.43
N ARG A 30 -14.32 -6.82 -23.22
CA ARG A 30 -14.07 -6.89 -24.66
C ARG A 30 -13.44 -5.61 -25.20
N PHE A 31 -12.69 -5.74 -26.28
CA PHE A 31 -12.29 -4.64 -27.15
C PHE A 31 -13.25 -4.58 -28.34
N GLY A 32 -13.89 -3.44 -28.56
CA GLY A 32 -14.87 -3.23 -29.63
C GLY A 32 -14.54 -1.98 -30.43
N ARG A 33 -15.04 -1.87 -31.66
CA ARG A 33 -14.89 -0.68 -32.50
C ARG A 33 -16.25 -0.24 -32.96
N MET A 34 -16.50 1.06 -33.03
CA MET A 34 -17.76 1.64 -33.55
C MET A 34 -18.97 0.86 -33.00
N GLU A 35 -19.93 0.43 -33.83
CA GLU A 35 -20.99 -0.50 -33.40
C GLU A 35 -20.44 -1.89 -33.11
N HIS A 36 -20.65 -2.35 -31.88
CA HIS A 36 -20.10 -3.62 -31.40
C HIS A 36 -21.12 -4.52 -30.69
N GLY A 37 -22.43 -4.32 -30.88
CA GLY A 37 -23.45 -5.32 -30.58
C GLY A 37 -24.13 -5.18 -29.22
N ASP A 38 -23.93 -4.07 -28.51
CA ASP A 38 -24.67 -3.71 -27.29
C ASP A 38 -25.54 -2.45 -27.44
N GLY A 39 -25.58 -1.87 -28.65
CA GLY A 39 -26.35 -0.67 -28.96
C GLY A 39 -25.73 0.64 -28.44
N LYS A 40 -24.47 0.61 -28.00
CA LYS A 40 -23.67 1.79 -27.63
C LYS A 40 -22.40 1.85 -28.50
N PRO A 41 -22.50 2.32 -29.75
CA PRO A 41 -21.35 2.39 -30.62
C PRO A 41 -20.30 3.37 -30.06
N PHE A 42 -19.02 3.01 -30.15
CA PHE A 42 -17.90 3.94 -29.92
C PHE A 42 -17.81 4.98 -31.06
N ASP A 43 -17.00 6.02 -30.84
CA ASP A 43 -16.84 7.17 -31.73
C ASP A 43 -15.56 7.15 -32.60
N GLY A 44 -14.67 6.16 -32.39
CA GLY A 44 -13.44 6.01 -33.15
C GLY A 44 -12.25 6.65 -32.41
N PRO A 45 -11.14 6.98 -33.10
CA PRO A 45 -9.95 7.48 -32.43
C PRO A 45 -10.20 8.80 -31.70
N ASP A 46 -9.66 8.91 -30.48
CA ASP A 46 -9.85 10.01 -29.54
C ASP A 46 -11.32 10.24 -29.17
N GLY A 47 -11.68 9.94 -27.92
CA GLY A 47 -13.01 10.30 -27.43
C GLY A 47 -13.42 9.42 -26.25
N GLU A 48 -14.44 8.59 -26.48
CA GLU A 48 -14.86 7.57 -25.53
C GLU A 48 -13.82 6.44 -25.48
N LEU A 49 -13.08 6.35 -24.38
CA LEU A 49 -12.03 5.33 -24.23
C LEU A 49 -12.57 3.94 -23.91
N GLY A 50 -13.79 3.89 -23.41
CA GLY A 50 -14.44 2.67 -22.96
C GLY A 50 -15.76 3.01 -22.28
N HIS A 51 -16.53 1.97 -22.00
CA HIS A 51 -17.70 2.08 -21.15
C HIS A 51 -17.92 0.79 -20.38
N ALA A 52 -18.66 0.93 -19.28
CA ALA A 52 -19.15 -0.19 -18.53
C ALA A 52 -20.57 0.03 -18.01
N ASN A 53 -21.16 -1.05 -17.50
CA ASN A 53 -22.41 -0.96 -16.77
C ASN A 53 -22.50 -1.99 -15.64
N ILE A 54 -23.46 -1.77 -14.74
CA ILE A 54 -23.73 -2.63 -13.58
C ILE A 54 -24.20 -4.06 -13.94
N LYS A 55 -24.49 -4.34 -15.22
CA LYS A 55 -24.81 -5.70 -15.69
C LYS A 55 -23.56 -6.51 -16.04
N GLY A 56 -22.36 -5.99 -15.72
CA GLY A 56 -21.10 -6.69 -15.94
C GLY A 56 -20.59 -6.61 -17.36
N ILE A 57 -20.97 -5.58 -18.12
CA ILE A 57 -20.34 -5.29 -19.42
C ILE A 57 -19.24 -4.26 -19.18
N LEU A 58 -18.05 -4.52 -19.73
CA LEU A 58 -16.92 -3.60 -19.76
C LEU A 58 -16.26 -3.68 -21.14
N HIS A 59 -16.36 -2.60 -21.91
CA HIS A 59 -15.80 -2.50 -23.24
C HIS A 59 -14.74 -1.40 -23.31
N PHE A 60 -13.67 -1.67 -24.04
CA PHE A 60 -12.65 -0.68 -24.42
C PHE A 60 -12.79 -0.38 -25.91
N ASP A 61 -12.58 0.88 -26.29
CA ASP A 61 -12.56 1.25 -27.71
C ASP A 61 -11.23 0.84 -28.37
N ASP A 62 -11.28 -0.14 -29.26
CA ASP A 62 -10.14 -0.69 -29.98
C ASP A 62 -9.68 0.18 -31.17
N ASP A 63 -10.36 1.31 -31.42
CA ASP A 63 -9.81 2.39 -32.25
C ASP A 63 -8.85 3.31 -31.47
N GLU A 64 -8.80 3.19 -30.13
CA GLU A 64 -7.81 3.87 -29.29
C GLU A 64 -6.49 3.09 -29.17
N ILE A 65 -5.39 3.83 -28.99
CA ILE A 65 -4.07 3.22 -28.83
C ILE A 65 -3.71 3.13 -27.34
N PHE A 66 -3.97 1.96 -26.77
CA PHE A 66 -3.69 1.66 -25.39
C PHE A 66 -2.25 1.25 -25.12
N LYS A 67 -1.70 1.71 -23.98
CA LYS A 67 -0.42 1.25 -23.43
C LYS A 67 -0.54 1.06 -21.93
N ARG A 68 0.00 -0.03 -21.38
CA ARG A 68 0.30 -0.13 -19.94
C ARG A 68 1.66 0.50 -19.69
N TYR A 69 1.70 1.52 -18.84
CA TYR A 69 2.94 2.12 -18.36
C TYR A 69 3.39 1.49 -17.03
N THR A 70 4.60 1.80 -16.61
CA THR A 70 5.21 1.41 -15.34
C THR A 70 5.87 2.62 -14.71
N ARG A 71 6.18 2.60 -13.41
CA ARG A 71 6.80 3.75 -12.70
C ARG A 71 8.17 4.17 -13.25
N SER A 72 8.80 3.32 -14.06
CA SER A 72 10.05 3.63 -14.78
C SER A 72 9.82 4.33 -16.12
N ASP A 73 8.60 4.38 -16.63
CA ASP A 73 8.30 5.01 -17.91
C ASP A 73 8.26 6.54 -17.82
N MET A 74 8.73 7.17 -18.89
CA MET A 74 8.45 8.57 -19.22
C MET A 74 7.38 8.60 -20.31
N ILE A 75 6.29 9.30 -20.07
CA ILE A 75 5.23 9.56 -21.05
C ILE A 75 5.65 10.74 -21.90
N THR A 76 6.07 10.46 -23.12
CA THR A 76 6.45 11.47 -24.12
C THR A 76 5.44 11.60 -25.25
N ASN A 77 4.51 10.65 -25.37
CA ASN A 77 3.43 10.68 -26.34
C ASN A 77 2.08 10.62 -25.62
N THR A 78 1.35 11.73 -25.62
CA THR A 78 0.05 11.87 -24.98
C THR A 78 -1.11 11.36 -25.85
N THR A 79 -0.85 10.91 -27.09
CA THR A 79 -1.88 10.24 -27.91
C THR A 79 -2.14 8.81 -27.44
N LEU A 80 -1.22 8.20 -26.69
CA LEU A 80 -1.43 6.89 -26.08
C LEU A 80 -2.26 7.04 -24.81
N ARG A 81 -3.17 6.10 -24.56
CA ARG A 81 -3.99 6.08 -23.34
C ARG A 81 -3.50 5.00 -22.39
N ASP A 82 -3.39 5.34 -21.10
CA ASP A 82 -3.04 4.35 -20.09
C ASP A 82 -4.21 3.39 -19.87
N ILE A 83 -4.06 2.16 -20.36
CA ILE A 83 -5.08 1.13 -20.23
C ILE A 83 -5.40 0.81 -18.77
N TYR A 84 -4.43 0.98 -17.86
CA TYR A 84 -4.68 0.74 -16.44
C TYR A 84 -5.62 1.80 -15.85
N TRP A 85 -5.43 3.07 -16.20
CA TRP A 85 -6.33 4.16 -15.80
C TRP A 85 -7.75 3.88 -16.29
N VAL A 86 -7.92 3.63 -17.59
CA VAL A 86 -9.24 3.40 -18.21
C VAL A 86 -9.91 2.17 -17.60
N ALA A 87 -9.17 1.06 -17.47
CA ALA A 87 -9.71 -0.14 -16.84
C ALA A 87 -10.12 0.07 -15.39
N LEU A 88 -9.36 0.86 -14.61
CA LEU A 88 -9.68 1.16 -13.22
C LEU A 88 -10.97 1.98 -13.10
N HIS A 89 -11.17 2.95 -14.00
CA HIS A 89 -12.41 3.73 -14.13
C HIS A 89 -13.60 2.82 -14.49
N GLU A 90 -13.51 2.07 -15.58
CA GLU A 90 -14.63 1.22 -16.04
C GLU A 90 -14.98 0.12 -15.04
N ALA A 91 -13.99 -0.42 -14.33
CA ALA A 91 -14.25 -1.37 -13.25
C ALA A 91 -15.07 -0.73 -12.11
N GLY A 92 -14.91 0.56 -11.83
CA GLY A 92 -15.76 1.28 -10.88
C GLY A 92 -17.23 1.31 -11.31
N HIS A 93 -17.51 1.51 -12.60
CA HIS A 93 -18.87 1.42 -13.15
C HIS A 93 -19.45 0.01 -13.08
N VAL A 94 -18.65 -1.02 -13.36
CA VAL A 94 -19.07 -2.42 -13.15
C VAL A 94 -19.43 -2.67 -11.68
N LEU A 95 -18.71 -2.03 -10.75
CA LEU A 95 -18.98 -2.09 -9.32
C LEU A 95 -20.16 -1.21 -8.87
N GLY A 96 -20.78 -0.45 -9.78
CA GLY A 96 -21.97 0.35 -9.50
C GLY A 96 -21.68 1.79 -9.06
N LEU A 97 -20.45 2.28 -9.26
CA LEU A 97 -20.14 3.69 -9.06
C LEU A 97 -20.60 4.52 -10.26
N ASP A 98 -21.15 5.70 -9.96
CA ASP A 98 -21.37 6.76 -10.95
C ASP A 98 -20.15 7.71 -11.01
N HIS A 99 -20.12 8.57 -12.04
CA HIS A 99 -19.10 9.61 -12.14
C HIS A 99 -19.06 10.52 -10.91
N ILE A 100 -17.84 10.88 -10.49
CA ILE A 100 -17.59 11.82 -9.39
C ILE A 100 -17.14 13.17 -9.98
N ARG A 101 -17.67 14.27 -9.44
CA ARG A 101 -17.29 15.65 -9.82
C ARG A 101 -16.03 16.11 -9.09
N ASP A 102 -14.98 15.29 -9.14
CA ASP A 102 -13.66 15.57 -8.59
C ASP A 102 -12.62 15.10 -9.59
N PHE A 103 -11.79 16.01 -10.08
CA PHE A 103 -10.77 15.69 -11.09
C PHE A 103 -9.62 14.83 -10.55
N GLY A 104 -9.50 14.70 -9.22
CA GLY A 104 -8.56 13.76 -8.59
C GLY A 104 -9.07 12.32 -8.52
N SER A 105 -10.38 12.09 -8.70
CA SER A 105 -11.00 10.77 -8.59
C SER A 105 -10.78 9.94 -9.86
N ILE A 106 -10.59 8.62 -9.71
CA ILE A 106 -10.55 7.75 -10.89
C ILE A 106 -11.89 7.74 -11.62
N MET A 107 -13.00 7.99 -10.91
CA MET A 107 -14.36 8.08 -11.48
C MET A 107 -14.69 9.46 -12.05
N ALA A 108 -13.70 10.35 -12.23
CA ALA A 108 -13.91 11.57 -13.00
C ALA A 108 -14.33 11.24 -14.43
N PRO A 109 -15.31 11.93 -15.03
CA PRO A 109 -15.81 11.62 -16.38
C PRO A 109 -14.83 11.97 -17.52
N ILE A 110 -13.63 12.43 -17.19
CA ILE A 110 -12.63 12.90 -18.15
C ILE A 110 -11.30 12.27 -17.79
N TYR A 111 -10.64 11.66 -18.78
CA TYR A 111 -9.26 11.23 -18.68
C TYR A 111 -8.34 12.46 -18.57
N PHE A 112 -7.68 12.65 -17.42
CA PHE A 112 -6.82 13.83 -17.19
C PHE A 112 -5.38 13.60 -17.62
N THR A 113 -4.65 12.79 -16.85
CA THR A 113 -3.23 12.52 -17.06
C THR A 113 -2.83 11.29 -16.26
N SER A 114 -1.81 10.59 -16.75
CA SER A 114 -1.10 9.55 -15.99
C SER A 114 0.38 9.92 -15.84
N MET A 115 0.71 11.21 -15.93
CA MET A 115 2.07 11.72 -15.78
C MET A 115 2.14 12.98 -14.91
N ASP A 116 3.29 13.19 -14.28
CA ASP A 116 3.61 14.43 -13.57
C ASP A 116 4.06 15.54 -14.53
N SER A 117 4.43 16.69 -13.97
CA SER A 117 4.90 17.85 -14.74
C SER A 117 6.20 17.61 -15.50
N GLU A 118 6.96 16.57 -15.16
CA GLU A 118 8.21 16.18 -15.82
C GLU A 118 7.97 15.08 -16.86
N GLY A 119 6.73 14.60 -17.01
CA GLY A 119 6.37 13.53 -17.92
C GLY A 119 6.63 12.13 -17.36
N LYS A 120 6.97 11.99 -16.07
CA LYS A 120 7.14 10.68 -15.45
C LYS A 120 5.79 10.05 -15.13
N TYR A 121 5.67 8.74 -15.36
CA TYR A 121 4.42 8.02 -15.08
C TYR A 121 3.98 8.14 -13.62
N MET A 122 2.75 8.63 -13.44
CA MET A 122 2.00 8.64 -12.20
C MET A 122 0.96 7.53 -12.27
N GLU A 123 1.19 6.49 -11.48
CA GLU A 123 0.28 5.35 -11.40
C GLU A 123 -1.08 5.78 -10.81
N PRO A 124 -2.19 5.51 -11.50
CA PRO A 124 -3.54 5.82 -11.02
C PRO A 124 -3.85 5.05 -9.73
N SER A 125 -4.51 5.72 -8.78
CA SER A 125 -4.91 5.14 -7.50
C SER A 125 -6.30 5.61 -7.10
N LEU A 126 -7.00 4.81 -6.29
CA LEU A 126 -8.30 5.18 -5.73
C LEU A 126 -8.13 6.29 -4.68
N VAL A 127 -8.90 7.37 -4.80
CA VAL A 127 -8.97 8.39 -3.75
C VAL A 127 -10.02 8.02 -2.69
N THR A 128 -10.03 8.76 -1.56
CA THR A 128 -10.95 8.51 -0.45
C THR A 128 -12.41 8.45 -0.89
N THR A 129 -12.83 9.29 -1.84
CA THR A 129 -14.20 9.31 -2.37
C THR A 129 -14.52 8.04 -3.15
N ASP A 130 -13.61 7.54 -3.99
CA ASP A 130 -13.78 6.28 -4.74
C ASP A 130 -13.99 5.11 -3.77
N ILE A 131 -13.14 5.05 -2.74
CA ILE A 131 -13.16 4.02 -1.70
C ILE A 131 -14.44 4.11 -0.88
N THR A 132 -14.81 5.30 -0.41
CA THR A 132 -15.99 5.47 0.45
C THR A 132 -17.25 5.08 -0.31
N ASN A 133 -17.40 5.55 -1.56
CA ASN A 133 -18.59 5.26 -2.36
C ASN A 133 -18.72 3.77 -2.68
N VAL A 134 -17.63 3.06 -3.00
CA VAL A 134 -17.71 1.62 -3.27
C VAL A 134 -17.99 0.83 -1.99
N GLN A 135 -17.53 1.33 -0.84
CA GLN A 135 -17.83 0.75 0.47
C GLN A 135 -19.27 1.03 0.93
N GLU A 136 -19.93 2.09 0.47
CA GLU A 136 -21.37 2.28 0.70
C GLU A 136 -22.21 1.19 0.01
N ILE A 137 -21.73 0.66 -1.13
CA ILE A 137 -22.41 -0.41 -1.88
C ILE A 137 -22.14 -1.79 -1.26
N TYR A 138 -20.87 -2.10 -0.96
CA TYR A 138 -20.45 -3.46 -0.60
C TYR A 138 -20.06 -3.64 0.87
N GLY A 139 -20.03 -2.55 1.64
CA GLY A 139 -19.32 -2.48 2.90
C GLY A 139 -17.81 -2.36 2.69
N GLY A 140 -17.11 -1.88 3.71
CA GLY A 140 -15.67 -2.03 3.81
C GLY A 140 -15.29 -3.49 3.94
N LYS A 141 -14.17 -3.90 3.34
CA LYS A 141 -13.55 -5.17 3.72
C LYS A 141 -13.29 -5.08 5.22
N THR A 142 -13.97 -5.90 6.02
CA THR A 142 -13.55 -6.14 7.40
C THR A 142 -12.22 -6.86 7.28
N ARG A 143 -11.13 -6.08 7.11
CA ARG A 143 -9.80 -6.58 7.40
C ARG A 143 -9.90 -7.13 8.82
N PRO A 144 -9.28 -8.28 9.12
CA PRO A 144 -9.04 -8.63 10.52
C PRO A 144 -8.58 -7.35 11.19
N LYS A 145 -9.17 -7.00 12.34
CA LYS A 145 -8.73 -5.85 13.10
C LYS A 145 -7.28 -6.15 13.47
N ILE A 146 -6.34 -5.80 12.59
CA ILE A 146 -4.92 -5.78 12.90
C ILE A 146 -4.80 -4.45 13.63
N ASP A 147 -5.30 -4.45 14.87
CA ASP A 147 -5.01 -3.42 15.85
C ASP A 147 -3.59 -3.61 16.40
N THR A 148 -2.83 -4.56 15.85
CA THR A 148 -1.46 -4.88 16.23
C THR A 148 -0.45 -4.63 15.11
N THR A 149 0.40 -3.63 15.29
CA THR A 149 1.63 -3.48 14.51
C THR A 149 2.66 -4.52 14.95
N HIS A 150 3.25 -5.23 14.01
CA HIS A 150 4.35 -6.15 14.30
C HIS A 150 5.70 -5.46 14.05
N VAL A 151 6.63 -5.59 15.00
CA VAL A 151 8.04 -5.21 14.82
C VAL A 151 8.87 -6.48 14.89
N ALA A 152 9.54 -6.81 13.79
CA ALA A 152 10.39 -7.98 13.66
C ALA A 152 11.87 -7.58 13.65
N ASN A 153 12.73 -8.39 14.25
CA ASN A 153 14.17 -8.15 14.31
C ASN A 153 14.93 -9.20 13.51
N GLY A 154 15.29 -8.86 12.27
CA GLY A 154 16.13 -9.70 11.41
C GLY A 154 17.63 -9.43 11.55
N GLY A 155 18.00 -8.41 12.33
CA GLY A 155 19.37 -8.00 12.53
C GLY A 155 20.09 -8.74 13.65
N PRO A 156 21.44 -8.74 13.65
CA PRO A 156 22.25 -9.39 14.68
C PRO A 156 22.40 -8.55 15.95
N TYR A 157 21.33 -7.86 16.35
CA TYR A 157 21.30 -6.91 17.47
C TYR A 157 20.13 -7.25 18.38
N THR A 158 20.16 -6.80 19.63
CA THR A 158 18.93 -6.71 20.43
C THR A 158 18.24 -5.39 20.10
N ALA A 159 16.95 -5.43 19.76
CA ALA A 159 16.17 -4.24 19.47
C ALA A 159 15.24 -3.87 20.63
N TYR A 160 14.99 -2.58 20.80
CA TYR A 160 14.06 -2.01 21.77
C TYR A 160 13.09 -1.13 21.00
N ALA A 161 11.84 -1.58 20.88
CA ALA A 161 10.85 -0.94 20.04
C ALA A 161 9.66 -0.41 20.84
N MET A 162 9.11 0.70 20.38
CA MET A 162 7.86 1.26 20.87
C MET A 162 7.02 1.70 19.68
N VAL A 163 5.72 1.38 19.71
CA VAL A 163 4.74 1.79 18.70
C VAL A 163 3.64 2.58 19.39
N GLN A 164 3.31 3.76 18.86
CA GLN A 164 2.28 4.65 19.40
C GLN A 164 1.51 5.35 18.30
N LYS A 165 0.24 5.67 18.57
CA LYS A 165 -0.54 6.57 17.71
C LYS A 165 -0.24 8.05 17.94
N ASP A 166 0.15 8.41 19.17
CA ASP A 166 0.45 9.79 19.54
C ASP A 166 1.93 10.08 19.27
N ARG A 167 2.16 10.87 18.22
CA ARG A 167 3.49 11.28 17.78
C ARG A 167 4.25 12.05 18.84
N GLU A 168 3.59 12.99 19.52
CA GLU A 168 4.24 13.88 20.48
C GLU A 168 4.56 13.12 21.76
N TYR A 169 3.69 12.22 22.20
CA TYR A 169 3.99 11.30 23.29
C TYR A 169 5.20 10.41 22.96
N LEU A 170 5.21 9.77 21.79
CA LEU A 170 6.35 8.94 21.37
C LEU A 170 7.63 9.76 21.33
N ARG A 171 7.60 10.97 20.75
CA ARG A 171 8.75 11.86 20.67
C ARG A 171 9.29 12.22 22.06
N SER A 172 8.40 12.55 23.00
CA SER A 172 8.78 12.87 24.39
C SER A 172 9.51 11.70 25.06
N ILE A 173 8.92 10.50 24.97
CA ILE A 173 9.45 9.29 25.59
C ILE A 173 10.76 8.84 24.92
N THR A 174 10.84 8.91 23.59
CA THR A 174 12.06 8.61 22.82
C THR A 174 13.21 9.52 23.25
N PHE A 175 12.94 10.81 23.46
CA PHE A 175 13.95 11.75 23.94
C PHE A 175 14.42 11.41 25.35
N GLU A 176 13.51 11.12 26.29
CA GLU A 176 13.86 10.70 27.66
C GLU A 176 14.73 9.43 27.66
N PHE A 177 14.33 8.42 26.89
CA PHE A 177 15.07 7.16 26.77
C PHE A 177 16.48 7.39 26.20
N PHE A 178 16.60 8.23 25.17
CA PHE A 178 17.89 8.59 24.60
C PHE A 178 18.81 9.29 25.60
N GLN A 179 18.28 10.14 26.47
CA GLN A 179 19.06 10.80 27.54
C GLN A 179 19.54 9.81 28.62
N ILE A 180 18.69 8.87 29.03
CA ILE A 180 19.06 7.80 29.97
C ILE A 180 20.17 6.95 29.36
N ALA A 181 19.96 6.50 28.12
CA ALA A 181 20.91 5.64 27.44
C ALA A 181 22.28 6.34 27.29
N GLN A 182 22.33 7.63 26.97
CA GLN A 182 23.59 8.39 26.96
C GLN A 182 24.26 8.49 28.34
N LYS A 183 23.49 8.76 29.41
CA LYS A 183 24.02 8.85 30.78
C LYS A 183 24.66 7.53 31.24
N SER A 184 24.00 6.42 30.92
CA SER A 184 24.48 5.06 31.19
C SER A 184 25.56 4.58 30.21
N LYS A 185 26.08 5.48 29.36
CA LYS A 185 27.03 5.14 28.28
C LYS A 185 26.57 3.93 27.46
N TRP A 186 25.25 3.87 27.23
CA TRP A 186 24.53 2.83 26.49
C TRP A 186 24.52 1.44 27.13
N ASN A 187 24.73 1.35 28.45
CA ASN A 187 24.55 0.12 29.21
C ASN A 187 23.06 -0.15 29.56
N MET A 188 22.48 -1.19 28.96
CA MET A 188 21.07 -1.56 29.11
C MET A 188 20.68 -2.01 30.53
N THR A 189 21.63 -2.52 31.34
CA THR A 189 21.31 -2.98 32.71
C THR A 189 20.96 -1.82 33.65
N GLU A 190 21.24 -0.58 33.25
CA GLU A 190 20.98 0.63 34.03
C GLU A 190 19.65 1.30 33.66
N ILE A 191 18.94 0.79 32.66
CA ILE A 191 17.64 1.32 32.27
C ILE A 191 16.59 0.92 33.31
N PRO A 192 15.79 1.87 33.84
CA PRO A 192 14.78 1.58 34.84
C PRO A 192 13.78 0.52 34.37
N SER A 193 13.43 -0.40 35.27
CA SER A 193 12.29 -1.29 35.05
C SER A 193 11.02 -0.47 34.80
N GLY A 194 10.29 -0.79 33.74
CA GLY A 194 9.07 -0.06 33.35
C GLY A 194 9.25 0.95 32.23
N THR A 195 10.42 1.03 31.57
CA THR A 195 10.52 1.78 30.31
C THR A 195 9.55 1.22 29.26
N PRO A 196 8.87 2.07 28.48
CA PRO A 196 7.81 1.65 27.56
C PRO A 196 8.34 0.98 26.27
N PHE A 197 9.66 0.89 26.10
CA PHE A 197 10.28 0.14 25.01
C PHE A 197 10.30 -1.35 25.33
N THR A 198 9.89 -2.16 24.36
CA THR A 198 9.87 -3.62 24.46
C THR A 198 11.10 -4.21 23.77
N GLU A 199 11.79 -5.11 24.47
CA GLU A 199 12.93 -5.86 23.93
C GLU A 199 12.48 -6.90 22.89
N ILE A 200 13.24 -6.98 21.79
CA ILE A 200 13.08 -7.91 20.67
C ILE A 200 14.46 -8.46 20.30
N VAL A 201 14.75 -9.68 20.70
CA VAL A 201 16.02 -10.36 20.37
C VAL A 201 16.09 -10.74 18.89
N THR A 202 17.29 -11.02 18.39
CA THR A 202 17.52 -11.46 17.01
C THR A 202 16.62 -12.64 16.62
N GLY A 203 15.97 -12.55 15.45
CA GLY A 203 15.07 -13.56 14.90
C GLY A 203 13.68 -13.57 15.53
N ALA A 204 13.39 -12.69 16.49
CA ALA A 204 12.09 -12.58 17.13
C ALA A 204 11.25 -11.42 16.56
N PHE A 205 9.97 -11.41 16.93
CA PHE A 205 9.07 -10.29 16.68
C PHE A 205 8.21 -10.02 17.90
N LYS A 206 7.67 -8.80 17.98
CA LYS A 206 6.65 -8.40 18.97
C LYS A 206 5.48 -7.70 18.29
N ALA A 207 4.29 -8.00 18.79
CA ALA A 207 3.06 -7.32 18.41
C ALA A 207 2.78 -6.17 19.40
N PHE A 208 2.43 -5.01 18.87
CA PHE A 208 2.13 -3.80 19.63
C PHE A 208 0.74 -3.33 19.26
N ASN A 209 -0.11 -3.04 20.25
CA ASN A 209 -1.42 -2.43 20.01
C ASN A 209 -1.38 -0.92 20.29
N PRO A 210 -1.19 -0.07 19.28
CA PRO A 210 -1.18 1.39 19.47
C PRO A 210 -2.56 1.99 19.71
N GLN A 211 -3.63 1.17 19.75
CA GLN A 211 -5.03 1.60 19.83
C GLN A 211 -5.42 2.58 18.71
N ALA A 212 -4.81 2.40 17.54
CA ALA A 212 -5.16 3.12 16.32
C ALA A 212 -6.23 2.35 15.55
N PRO A 213 -7.26 3.02 15.00
CA PRO A 213 -8.13 2.45 13.99
C PRO A 213 -7.34 1.88 12.79
N PRO A 214 -7.92 0.92 12.04
CA PRO A 214 -7.34 0.46 10.79
C PRO A 214 -7.10 1.62 9.82
N ASN A 215 -6.02 1.55 9.04
CA ASN A 215 -5.60 2.56 8.05
C ASN A 215 -5.17 3.93 8.63
N GLU A 216 -5.04 4.09 9.94
CA GLU A 216 -4.45 5.29 10.54
C GLU A 216 -2.93 5.20 10.64
N MET A 217 -2.28 6.36 10.69
CA MET A 217 -0.83 6.43 10.91
C MET A 217 -0.48 6.11 12.36
N VAL A 218 0.53 5.27 12.53
CA VAL A 218 1.18 4.98 13.81
C VAL A 218 2.68 5.17 13.67
N TYR A 219 3.31 5.49 14.78
CA TYR A 219 4.70 5.89 14.85
C TYR A 219 5.49 4.82 15.56
N VAL A 220 6.61 4.40 14.96
CA VAL A 220 7.52 3.41 15.50
C VAL A 220 8.85 4.07 15.81
N THR A 221 9.40 3.82 17.00
CA THR A 221 10.80 4.12 17.32
C THR A 221 11.48 2.82 17.69
N VAL A 222 12.70 2.60 17.16
CA VAL A 222 13.52 1.44 17.49
C VAL A 222 14.90 1.89 17.92
N PHE A 223 15.42 1.30 18.99
CA PHE A 223 16.84 1.35 19.30
C PHE A 223 17.45 -0.04 19.13
N THR A 224 18.69 -0.12 18.68
CA THR A 224 19.41 -1.39 18.57
C THR A 224 20.68 -1.39 19.40
N HIS A 225 20.95 -2.53 20.03
CA HIS A 225 22.11 -2.83 20.84
C HIS A 225 22.92 -3.94 20.18
N ASP A 226 24.13 -3.61 19.74
CA ASP A 226 25.08 -4.61 19.27
C ASP A 226 25.87 -5.19 20.45
N ILE A 227 25.63 -6.47 20.73
CA ILE A 227 26.29 -7.23 21.81
C ILE A 227 27.76 -7.50 21.46
N ALA A 228 28.13 -7.55 20.18
CA ALA A 228 29.47 -7.89 19.73
C ALA A 228 30.45 -6.71 19.74
N THR A 229 29.97 -5.48 19.49
CA THR A 229 30.84 -4.29 19.35
C THR A 229 30.98 -3.44 20.62
N GLY A 230 30.44 -3.90 21.76
CA GLY A 230 30.73 -3.30 23.07
C GLY A 230 29.74 -2.22 23.51
N ASN A 231 28.44 -2.51 23.41
CA ASN A 231 27.39 -1.78 24.12
C ASN A 231 27.20 -0.31 23.71
N VAL A 232 27.09 -0.01 22.42
CA VAL A 232 26.60 1.31 21.97
C VAL A 232 25.24 1.11 21.33
N MET A 233 24.18 1.67 21.92
CA MET A 233 22.90 1.65 21.22
C MET A 233 22.83 2.73 20.16
N LYS A 234 22.06 2.44 19.13
CA LYS A 234 21.81 3.34 18.01
C LYS A 234 20.32 3.53 17.88
N LEU A 235 19.90 4.77 17.65
CA LEU A 235 18.55 5.03 17.16
C LEU A 235 18.48 4.49 15.73
N VAL A 236 17.64 3.48 15.54
CA VAL A 236 17.15 3.07 14.23
C VAL A 236 15.95 3.95 13.96
N ASP A 237 16.00 4.66 12.84
CA ASP A 237 15.14 5.80 12.49
C ASP A 237 13.66 5.66 12.91
N GLY A 238 13.02 6.80 13.22
CA GLY A 238 11.60 6.84 13.57
C GLY A 238 10.73 6.77 12.31
N TYR A 239 9.80 5.82 12.26
CA TYR A 239 9.03 5.55 11.03
C TYR A 239 7.54 5.76 11.25
N GLU A 240 6.88 6.34 10.25
CA GLU A 240 5.42 6.47 10.20
C GLU A 240 4.88 5.34 9.31
N ILE A 241 4.10 4.41 9.88
CA ILE A 241 3.45 3.34 9.13
C ILE A 241 1.95 3.42 9.26
N VAL A 242 1.24 2.82 8.31
CA VAL A 242 -0.19 2.54 8.45
C VAL A 242 -0.38 1.43 9.48
N SER A 243 -1.40 1.53 10.34
CA SER A 243 -1.65 0.67 11.50
C SER A 243 -1.80 -0.83 11.19
N ASP A 244 -2.09 -1.19 9.94
CA ASP A 244 -2.22 -2.57 9.47
C ASP A 244 -0.92 -3.15 8.88
N ARG A 245 0.18 -2.38 8.91
CA ARG A 245 1.52 -2.81 8.48
C ARG A 245 2.40 -3.18 9.65
N GLY A 246 3.37 -4.05 9.36
CA GLY A 246 4.49 -4.34 10.25
C GLY A 246 5.76 -3.69 9.76
N VAL A 247 6.81 -3.76 10.57
CA VAL A 247 8.17 -3.35 10.20
C VAL A 247 9.17 -4.43 10.58
N VAL A 248 10.25 -4.50 9.82
CA VAL A 248 11.38 -5.40 10.06
C VAL A 248 12.68 -4.59 10.15
N ILE A 249 13.44 -4.85 11.19
CA ILE A 249 14.76 -4.28 11.42
C ILE A 249 15.76 -5.19 10.71
N GLY A 250 16.35 -4.68 9.63
CA GLY A 250 17.30 -5.42 8.80
C GLY A 250 18.68 -5.55 9.44
N ALA A 251 19.50 -6.46 8.91
CA ALA A 251 20.90 -6.62 9.31
C ALA A 251 21.77 -5.38 9.02
N ASP A 252 21.31 -4.50 8.13
CA ASP A 252 21.90 -3.19 7.84
C ASP A 252 21.53 -2.10 8.87
N ASN A 253 20.84 -2.49 9.95
CA ASN A 253 20.37 -1.62 11.02
C ASN A 253 19.38 -0.54 10.52
N LYS A 254 18.60 -0.85 9.48
CA LYS A 254 17.50 -0.02 8.98
C LYS A 254 16.16 -0.65 9.27
N LEU A 255 15.15 0.21 9.39
CA LEU A 255 13.76 -0.21 9.45
C LEU A 255 13.19 -0.30 8.04
N ASN A 256 12.50 -1.41 7.74
CA ASN A 256 11.83 -1.62 6.47
C ASN A 256 10.36 -1.93 6.75
N GLU A 257 9.44 -1.38 5.96
CA GLU A 257 8.05 -1.82 6.00
C GLU A 257 7.95 -3.28 5.58
N ALA A 258 7.15 -4.05 6.31
CA ALA A 258 6.80 -5.40 5.93
C ALA A 258 5.56 -5.39 5.02
N LEU A 259 5.57 -6.25 4.00
CA LEU A 259 4.41 -6.56 3.18
C LEU A 259 3.26 -7.00 4.09
N THR A 260 2.05 -6.53 3.81
CA THR A 260 0.86 -6.82 4.62
C THR A 260 0.70 -8.33 4.88
N GLY A 261 0.54 -8.70 6.14
CA GLY A 261 0.42 -10.10 6.57
C GLY A 261 1.73 -10.91 6.53
N LYS A 262 2.86 -10.28 6.20
CA LYS A 262 4.21 -10.85 6.31
C LYS A 262 4.99 -10.14 7.42
N LEU A 263 5.89 -10.87 8.07
CA LEU A 263 6.75 -10.31 9.12
C LEU A 263 8.13 -9.90 8.60
N TRP A 264 8.64 -10.62 7.59
CA TRP A 264 10.05 -10.55 7.18
C TRP A 264 10.25 -10.06 5.75
N ILE A 265 9.18 -10.04 4.96
CA ILE A 265 9.24 -9.76 3.52
C ILE A 265 8.76 -8.33 3.31
N ASP A 266 9.53 -7.50 2.62
CA ASP A 266 9.13 -6.14 2.27
C ASP A 266 8.24 -6.10 1.01
N PRO A 267 7.63 -4.95 0.65
CA PRO A 267 6.82 -4.84 -0.56
C PRO A 267 7.56 -5.10 -1.88
N LYS A 268 8.90 -5.15 -1.88
CA LYS A 268 9.72 -5.51 -3.04
C LYS A 268 10.04 -7.02 -3.09
N GLY A 269 9.55 -7.78 -2.12
CA GLY A 269 9.78 -9.23 -2.02
C GLY A 269 11.12 -9.61 -1.37
N ILE A 270 11.85 -8.67 -0.79
CA ILE A 270 13.13 -8.94 -0.12
C ILE A 270 12.86 -9.53 1.26
N ASP A 271 13.49 -10.65 1.58
CA ASP A 271 13.43 -11.29 2.90
C ASP A 271 14.53 -10.72 3.82
N HIS A 272 14.11 -9.98 4.83
CA HIS A 272 14.97 -9.32 5.82
C HIS A 272 15.27 -10.20 7.04
N SER A 273 14.82 -11.47 7.08
CA SER A 273 15.17 -12.41 8.15
C SER A 273 16.59 -12.97 8.05
N ARG A 274 17.25 -12.79 6.89
CA ARG A 274 18.58 -13.31 6.60
C ARG A 274 19.57 -12.16 6.46
N ARG A 275 20.79 -12.35 6.95
CA ARG A 275 21.89 -11.45 6.57
C ARG A 275 22.07 -11.54 5.05
N PRO A 276 22.26 -10.42 4.33
CA PRO A 276 22.66 -10.49 2.92
C PRO A 276 23.94 -11.33 2.83
N ASP A 277 24.04 -12.22 1.85
CA ASP A 277 25.16 -13.18 1.72
C ASP A 277 26.56 -12.52 1.57
N ASN A 278 26.63 -11.19 1.56
CA ASN A 278 27.82 -10.39 1.25
C ASN A 278 28.19 -9.33 2.32
N VAL A 279 27.86 -9.52 3.61
CA VAL A 279 28.25 -8.60 4.71
C VAL A 279 29.02 -9.31 5.81
#